data_AF-F2UCV8-F1
#
_entry.id   AF-F2UCV8-F1
#
_cell.length_a   1.000
_cell.length_b   1.000
_cell.length_c   1.000
_cell.angle_alpha   90.00
_cell.angle_beta   90.00
_cell.angle_gamma   90.00
#
_symmetry.space_group_name_H-M   'P 1'
#
loop_
_entity.id
_entity.type
_entity.pdbx_description
1 polymer ?
#
loop_
_entity_poly.entity_id
_entity_poly.type
_entity_poly.pdbx_seq_one_letter_code
_entity_poly.pdbx_strand_id
1 'polypeptide(L)'
;MHCTLLHYHCHRSLGFGKLSDRVGRWPIVVAGTAFASLALILIYLNLFKQLWTPTVGAAFAYGFLLGLADSVYNTQTFAALGVLFPGKGPDAFAANFFAKALASALAFYYSPYVALEYQMIVLGVLGVATTVTFIIADRRVRPRSSDCEPLLIDSSPNVQLEY
;
A
#
# COMPACT_ATOMS: atom_id res chain seq x y z
N MET A 1 20.61 -28.18 -28.88
CA MET A 1 19.24 -27.73 -29.27
C MET A 1 18.23 -27.98 -28.14
N HIS A 2 18.51 -27.53 -26.92
CA HIS A 2 17.64 -27.76 -25.75
C HIS A 2 17.65 -26.57 -24.76
N CYS A 3 17.78 -25.34 -25.28
CA CYS A 3 17.83 -24.12 -24.45
C CYS A 3 16.91 -22.98 -24.94
N THR A 4 16.21 -23.16 -26.06
CA THR A 4 15.34 -22.13 -26.65
C THR A 4 13.89 -22.20 -26.16
N LEU A 5 13.53 -23.21 -25.35
CA LEU A 5 12.17 -23.43 -24.86
C LEU A 5 11.86 -22.77 -23.51
N LEU A 6 12.87 -22.34 -22.74
CA LEU A 6 12.69 -21.67 -21.45
C LEU A 6 12.48 -20.15 -21.57
N HIS A 7 12.84 -19.54 -22.70
CA HIS A 7 12.64 -18.09 -22.92
C HIS A 7 11.25 -17.72 -23.47
N TYR A 8 10.48 -18.68 -24.00
CA TYR A 8 9.14 -18.39 -24.57
C TYR A 8 8.02 -18.32 -23.53
N HIS A 9 8.20 -18.91 -22.33
CA HIS A 9 7.20 -18.84 -21.26
C HIS A 9 7.21 -17.52 -20.48
N CYS A 10 8.20 -16.66 -20.69
CA CYS A 10 8.33 -15.34 -20.04
C CYS A 10 7.79 -14.18 -20.90
N HIS A 11 6.91 -14.45 -21.88
CA HIS A 11 6.36 -13.39 -22.74
C HIS A 11 4.83 -13.21 -22.62
N ARG A 12 4.17 -13.94 -21.72
CA ARG A 12 2.70 -13.87 -21.55
C ARG A 12 2.22 -13.47 -20.14
N SER A 13 3.09 -12.94 -19.27
CA SER A 13 2.69 -12.42 -17.95
C SER A 13 2.47 -10.90 -17.91
N LEU A 14 2.70 -10.18 -19.02
CA LEU A 14 2.72 -8.71 -19.08
C LEU A 14 1.39 -8.07 -19.54
N GLY A 15 0.25 -8.55 -19.04
CA GLY A 15 -1.01 -7.79 -19.10
C GLY A 15 -1.14 -6.83 -17.92
N PHE A 16 -0.93 -7.35 -16.71
CA PHE A 16 -1.07 -6.61 -15.45
C PHE A 16 0.12 -5.70 -15.13
N GLY A 17 1.33 -6.01 -15.63
CA GLY A 17 2.52 -5.18 -15.43
C GLY A 17 2.40 -3.80 -16.07
N LYS A 18 1.89 -3.73 -17.31
CA LYS A 18 1.75 -2.45 -18.05
C LYS A 18 0.63 -1.56 -17.50
N LEU A 19 -0.42 -2.16 -16.93
CA LEU A 19 -1.46 -1.38 -16.23
C LEU A 19 -0.94 -0.87 -14.88
N SER A 20 -0.17 -1.69 -14.16
CA SER A 20 0.50 -1.31 -12.92
C SER A 20 1.53 -0.17 -13.11
N ASP A 21 2.31 -0.20 -14.19
CA ASP A 21 3.28 0.86 -14.51
C ASP A 21 2.62 2.19 -14.89
N ARG A 22 1.44 2.14 -15.54
CA ARG A 22 0.73 3.34 -16.01
C ARG A 22 -0.10 4.03 -14.94
N VAL A 23 -0.58 3.27 -13.96
CA VAL A 23 -1.47 3.75 -12.91
C VAL A 23 -0.67 4.26 -11.70
N GLY A 24 0.54 3.76 -11.47
CA GLY A 24 1.35 4.13 -10.31
C GLY A 24 0.82 3.53 -9.01
N ARG A 25 1.65 3.55 -7.97
CA ARG A 25 1.33 2.92 -6.67
C ARG A 25 0.33 3.72 -5.83
N TRP A 26 0.30 5.04 -6.05
CA TRP A 26 -0.50 5.96 -5.27
C TRP A 26 -2.03 5.74 -5.35
N PRO A 27 -2.68 5.55 -6.53
CA PRO A 27 -4.13 5.35 -6.59
C PRO A 27 -4.63 4.09 -5.87
N ILE A 28 -3.81 3.03 -5.76
CA ILE A 28 -4.16 1.84 -4.97
C ILE A 28 -4.28 2.20 -3.48
N VAL A 29 -3.39 3.05 -2.96
CA VAL A 29 -3.43 3.53 -1.58
C VAL A 29 -4.63 4.46 -1.35
N VAL A 30 -4.93 5.35 -2.30
CA VAL A 30 -6.13 6.22 -2.24
C VAL A 30 -7.41 5.39 -2.25
N ALA A 31 -7.51 4.39 -3.12
CA ALA A 31 -8.65 3.49 -3.16
C ALA A 31 -8.82 2.74 -1.83
N GLY A 32 -7.74 2.19 -1.27
CA GLY A 32 -7.76 1.57 0.06
C GLY A 32 -8.25 2.52 1.16
N THR A 33 -7.84 3.79 1.10
CA THR A 33 -8.31 4.84 2.03
C THR A 33 -9.79 5.13 1.90
N ALA A 34 -10.31 5.18 0.67
CA ALA A 34 -11.73 5.37 0.45
C ALA A 34 -12.55 4.20 1.02
N PHE A 35 -12.09 2.96 0.82
CA PHE A 35 -12.72 1.78 1.40
C PHE A 35 -12.66 1.78 2.94
N ALA A 36 -11.51 2.11 3.53
CA ALA A 36 -11.37 2.24 4.99
C ALA A 36 -12.29 3.33 5.57
N SER A 37 -12.34 4.49 4.92
CA SER A 37 -13.20 5.62 5.34
C SER A 37 -14.67 5.25 5.28
N LEU A 38 -15.10 4.60 4.19
CA LEU A 38 -16.47 4.13 4.03
C LEU A 38 -16.83 3.08 5.10
N ALA A 39 -15.94 2.12 5.36
CA ALA A 39 -16.14 1.11 6.40
C ALA A 39 -16.26 1.75 7.80
N LEU A 40 -15.38 2.70 8.14
CA LEU A 40 -15.42 3.41 9.42
C LEU A 40 -16.70 4.23 9.59
N ILE A 41 -17.17 4.92 8.55
CA ILE A 41 -18.43 5.67 8.58
C ILE A 41 -19.61 4.71 8.79
N LEU A 42 -19.65 3.59 8.07
CA LEU A 42 -20.70 2.58 8.22
C LEU A 42 -20.71 1.96 9.62
N ILE A 43 -19.54 1.64 10.18
CA ILE A 43 -19.40 1.12 11.54
C ILE A 43 -19.88 2.15 12.56
N TYR A 44 -19.47 3.41 12.42
CA TYR A 44 -19.87 4.49 13.31
C TYR A 44 -21.39 4.70 13.31
N LEU A 45 -22.01 4.76 12.12
CA LEU A 45 -23.45 4.93 11.97
C LEU A 45 -24.23 3.73 12.51
N ASN A 46 -23.76 2.50 12.27
CA ASN A 46 -24.43 1.30 12.76
C ASN A 46 -24.32 1.16 14.28
N LEU A 47 -23.15 1.44 14.86
CA LEU A 47 -22.91 1.24 16.29
C LEU A 47 -23.46 2.36 17.18
N PHE A 48 -23.30 3.63 16.78
CA PHE A 48 -23.63 4.79 17.62
C PHE A 48 -24.93 5.49 17.25
N LYS A 49 -25.33 5.47 15.98
CA LYS A 49 -26.57 6.11 15.52
C LYS A 49 -27.74 5.14 15.38
N GLN A 50 -27.51 3.83 15.51
CA GLN A 50 -28.52 2.76 15.40
C GLN A 50 -29.48 2.97 14.21
N LEU A 51 -28.94 3.46 13.09
CA LEU A 51 -29.76 3.84 11.93
C LEU A 51 -30.42 2.61 11.27
N TRP A 52 -29.83 1.43 11.49
CA TRP A 52 -30.29 0.13 11.06
C TRP A 52 -30.39 -0.79 12.28
N THR A 53 -31.24 -1.83 12.23
CA THR A 53 -31.21 -2.87 13.24
C THR A 53 -29.82 -3.53 13.22
N PRO A 54 -29.05 -3.48 14.33
CA PRO A 54 -27.70 -3.99 14.34
C PRO A 54 -27.74 -5.50 14.14
N THR A 55 -27.44 -5.95 12.93
CA THR A 55 -27.32 -7.36 12.59
C THR A 55 -25.86 -7.78 12.62
N VAL A 56 -25.61 -8.98 13.15
CA VAL A 56 -24.27 -9.57 13.23
C VAL A 56 -23.63 -9.67 11.83
N GLY A 57 -24.43 -9.97 10.79
CA GLY A 57 -23.96 -10.03 9.40
C GLY A 57 -23.42 -8.70 8.87
N ALA A 58 -24.05 -7.57 9.20
CA ALA A 58 -23.56 -6.26 8.80
C ALA A 58 -22.22 -5.94 9.45
N ALA A 59 -22.05 -6.27 10.74
CA ALA A 59 -20.78 -6.09 11.44
C ALA A 59 -19.63 -6.90 10.80
N PHE A 60 -19.90 -8.14 10.40
CA PHE A 60 -18.93 -8.96 9.67
C PHE A 60 -18.58 -8.38 8.29
N ALA A 61 -19.56 -7.85 7.56
CA ALA A 61 -19.33 -7.21 6.27
C ALA A 61 -18.42 -5.97 6.40
N TYR A 62 -18.66 -5.12 7.41
CA TYR A 62 -17.82 -3.94 7.64
C TYR A 62 -16.43 -4.30 8.14
N GLY A 63 -16.30 -5.30 9.02
CA GLY A 63 -15.01 -5.83 9.45
C GLY A 63 -14.20 -6.42 8.28
N PHE A 64 -14.87 -7.09 7.34
CA PHE A 64 -14.25 -7.60 6.12
C PHE A 64 -13.73 -6.48 5.21
N LEU A 65 -14.53 -5.43 4.98
CA LEU A 65 -14.12 -4.25 4.21
C LEU A 65 -12.93 -3.53 4.84
N LEU A 66 -12.95 -3.37 6.17
CA LEU A 66 -11.86 -2.75 6.92
C LEU A 66 -10.58 -3.60 6.83
N GLY A 67 -10.69 -4.92 6.99
CA GLY A 67 -9.56 -5.84 6.82
C GLY A 67 -8.98 -5.86 5.41
N LEU A 68 -9.82 -5.74 4.38
CA LEU A 68 -9.36 -5.56 3.00
C LEU A 68 -8.53 -4.28 2.86
N ALA A 69 -8.99 -3.16 3.40
CA ALA A 69 -8.26 -1.92 3.34
C ALA A 69 -6.89 -2.00 4.07
N ASP A 70 -6.86 -2.60 5.26
CA ASP A 70 -5.61 -2.82 6.03
C ASP A 70 -4.60 -3.68 5.27
N SER A 71 -5.07 -4.72 4.56
CA SER A 71 -4.21 -5.57 3.73
C SER A 71 -3.54 -4.79 2.60
N VAL A 72 -4.29 -3.89 1.95
CA VAL A 72 -3.78 -3.02 0.88
C VAL A 72 -2.74 -2.07 1.44
N TYR A 73 -3.00 -1.41 2.57
CA TYR A 73 -2.02 -0.51 3.19
C TYR A 73 -0.74 -1.21 3.58
N ASN A 74 -0.83 -2.42 4.14
CA ASN A 74 0.34 -3.20 4.51
C ASN A 74 1.19 -3.53 3.28
N THR A 75 0.59 -4.10 2.23
CA THR A 75 1.32 -4.45 1.00
C THR A 75 1.93 -3.22 0.34
N GLN A 76 1.19 -2.12 0.22
CA GLN A 76 1.70 -0.91 -0.42
C GLN A 76 2.82 -0.23 0.38
N THR A 77 2.72 -0.23 1.70
CA THR A 77 3.79 0.29 2.57
C THR A 77 5.07 -0.54 2.44
N PHE A 78 4.95 -1.87 2.43
CA PHE A 78 6.12 -2.72 2.27
C PHE A 78 6.75 -2.57 0.88
N ALA A 79 5.91 -2.48 -0.15
CA ALA A 79 6.35 -2.24 -1.51
C ALA A 79 7.09 -0.88 -1.62
N ALA A 80 6.60 0.17 -0.96
CA ALA A 80 7.24 1.48 -0.91
C ALA A 80 8.60 1.46 -0.18
N LEU A 81 8.67 0.84 1.00
CA LEU A 81 9.93 0.72 1.77
C LEU A 81 11.03 0.00 0.99
N GLY A 82 10.66 -1.07 0.27
CA GLY A 82 11.60 -1.82 -0.57
C GLY A 82 12.19 -1.00 -1.72
N VAL A 83 11.47 0.01 -2.21
CA VAL A 83 11.95 0.92 -3.28
C VAL A 83 12.70 2.11 -2.71
N LEU A 84 12.29 2.65 -1.55
CA LEU A 84 12.95 3.79 -0.90
C LEU A 84 14.37 3.46 -0.39
N PHE A 85 14.59 2.22 0.08
CA PHE A 85 15.84 1.81 0.73
C PHE A 85 16.50 0.63 -0.01
N PRO A 86 16.99 0.82 -1.25
CA PRO A 86 17.69 -0.23 -1.97
C PRO A 86 18.93 -0.67 -1.16
N GLY A 87 19.05 -1.97 -0.90
CA GLY A 87 20.14 -2.57 -0.11
C GLY A 87 20.02 -2.44 1.41
N LYS A 88 19.14 -1.58 1.95
CA LYS A 88 18.84 -1.45 3.40
C LYS A 88 17.38 -1.77 3.73
N GLY A 89 16.70 -2.49 2.83
CA GLY A 89 15.31 -2.90 2.98
C GLY A 89 15.03 -3.60 4.32
N PRO A 90 15.81 -4.63 4.73
CA PRO A 90 15.57 -5.36 5.98
C PRO A 90 15.49 -4.46 7.22
N ASP A 91 16.40 -3.48 7.33
CA ASP A 91 16.42 -2.53 8.45
C ASP A 91 15.20 -1.60 8.44
N ALA A 92 14.82 -1.11 7.25
CA ALA A 92 13.65 -0.27 7.07
C ALA A 92 12.34 -1.03 7.38
N PHE A 93 12.27 -2.30 6.99
CA PHE A 93 11.16 -3.18 7.34
C PHE A 93 11.08 -3.40 8.84
N ALA A 94 12.21 -3.72 9.49
CA ALA A 94 12.29 -3.91 10.94
C ALA A 94 11.83 -2.67 11.71
N ALA A 95 12.29 -1.47 11.32
CA ALA A 95 11.87 -0.21 11.91
C ALA A 95 10.35 0.02 11.79
N ASN A 96 9.76 -0.31 10.64
CA ASN A 96 8.31 -0.21 10.44
C ASN A 96 7.53 -1.21 11.32
N PHE A 97 8.00 -2.44 11.47
CA PHE A 97 7.36 -3.41 12.38
C PHE A 97 7.49 -2.98 13.85
N PHE A 98 8.64 -2.44 14.25
CA PHE A 98 8.83 -1.89 15.58
C PHE A 98 7.87 -0.73 15.86
N ALA A 99 7.74 0.22 14.93
CA ALA A 99 6.80 1.33 15.06
C ALA A 99 5.35 0.86 15.18
N LYS A 100 4.93 -0.13 14.36
CA LYS A 100 3.59 -0.73 14.44
C LYS A 100 3.33 -1.44 15.77
N ALA A 101 4.30 -2.19 16.27
CA ALA A 101 4.20 -2.87 17.55
C ALA A 101 4.11 -1.87 18.71
N LEU A 102 4.93 -0.81 18.70
CA LEU A 102 4.87 0.26 19.69
C LEU A 102 3.54 1.00 19.67
N ALA A 103 3.03 1.36 18.48
CA ALA A 103 1.73 1.99 18.32
C ALA A 103 0.60 1.10 18.87
N SER A 104 0.65 -0.21 18.59
CA SER A 104 -0.31 -1.19 19.13
C SER A 104 -0.24 -1.30 20.66
N ALA A 105 0.98 -1.32 21.23
CA ALA A 105 1.16 -1.34 22.68
C ALA A 105 0.60 -0.08 23.35
N LEU A 106 0.83 1.10 22.76
CA LEU A 106 0.23 2.36 23.21
C LEU A 106 -1.30 2.31 23.09
N ALA A 107 -1.82 1.74 22.00
CA ALA A 107 -3.25 1.57 21.78
C ALA A 107 -3.93 0.72 22.86
N PHE A 108 -3.33 -0.39 23.24
CA PHE A 108 -3.84 -1.18 24.36
C PHE A 108 -3.71 -0.48 25.70
N TYR A 109 -2.64 0.31 25.89
CA TYR A 109 -2.44 1.07 27.13
C TYR A 109 -3.52 2.16 27.32
N TYR A 110 -3.86 2.93 26.29
CA TYR A 110 -4.89 3.97 26.40
C TYR A 110 -6.32 3.44 26.24
N SER A 111 -6.50 2.19 25.77
CA SER A 111 -7.81 1.58 25.49
C SER A 111 -8.86 1.71 26.61
N PRO A 112 -8.56 1.46 27.90
CA PRO A 112 -9.57 1.57 28.97
C PRO A 112 -10.00 3.02 29.27
N TYR A 113 -9.21 4.02 28.89
CA TYR A 113 -9.48 5.44 29.18
C TYR A 113 -10.21 6.15 28.04
N VAL A 114 -10.16 5.60 26.82
CA VAL A 114 -10.69 6.24 25.61
C VAL A 114 -11.86 5.43 25.06
N ALA A 115 -13.04 6.04 24.98
CA ALA A 115 -14.20 5.36 24.44
C ALA A 115 -13.99 4.96 22.97
N LEU A 116 -14.61 3.85 22.57
CA LEU A 116 -14.46 3.25 21.24
C LEU A 116 -14.78 4.24 20.10
N GLU A 117 -15.69 5.18 20.34
CA GLU A 117 -16.05 6.25 19.41
C GLU A 117 -14.82 7.08 19.01
N TYR A 118 -14.04 7.52 19.99
CA TYR A 118 -12.84 8.31 19.77
C TYR A 118 -11.72 7.48 19.11
N GLN A 119 -11.63 6.19 19.43
CA GLN A 119 -10.64 5.30 18.80
C GLN A 119 -10.87 5.19 17.28
N MET A 120 -12.14 5.10 16.84
CA MET A 120 -12.51 5.09 15.41
C MET A 120 -12.11 6.40 14.70
N ILE A 121 -12.31 7.55 15.36
CA ILE A 121 -11.92 8.86 14.81
C ILE A 121 -10.41 8.95 14.65
N VAL A 122 -9.66 8.51 15.67
CA VAL A 122 -8.19 8.48 15.63
C VAL A 122 -7.69 7.59 14.49
N LEU A 123 -8.27 6.41 14.31
CA LEU A 123 -7.97 5.51 13.17
C LEU A 123 -8.23 6.20 11.83
N GLY A 124 -9.35 6.90 11.67
CA GLY A 124 -9.68 7.63 10.44
C GLY A 124 -8.67 8.74 10.12
N VAL A 125 -8.33 9.58 11.10
CA VAL A 125 -7.37 10.68 10.91
C VAL A 125 -5.97 10.16 10.59
N LEU A 126 -5.51 9.14 11.32
CA LEU A 126 -4.22 8.51 11.07
C LEU A 126 -4.17 7.80 9.70
N GLY A 127 -5.29 7.22 9.25
CA GLY A 127 -5.40 6.62 7.92
C GLY A 127 -5.24 7.65 6.79
N VAL A 128 -5.87 8.82 6.93
CA VAL A 128 -5.69 9.93 5.98
C VAL A 128 -4.26 10.45 6.01
N ALA A 129 -3.68 10.64 7.20
CA ALA A 129 -2.30 11.10 7.37
C ALA A 129 -1.29 10.12 6.75
N THR A 130 -1.52 8.82 6.88
CA THR A 130 -0.70 7.76 6.24
C THR A 130 -0.72 7.92 4.72
N THR A 131 -1.89 8.17 4.14
CA THR A 131 -2.07 8.34 2.70
C THR A 131 -1.36 9.58 2.19
N VAL A 132 -1.48 10.71 2.90
CA VAL A 132 -0.76 11.95 2.57
C VAL A 132 0.74 11.74 2.64
N THR A 133 1.23 11.08 3.69
CA THR A 133 2.66 10.77 3.84
C THR A 133 3.15 9.88 2.72
N PHE A 134 2.37 8.89 2.31
CA PHE A 134 2.68 8.00 1.18
C PHE A 134 2.79 8.77 -0.14
N ILE A 135 1.88 9.71 -0.42
CA ILE A 135 1.95 10.59 -1.61
C ILE A 135 3.26 11.34 -1.64
N ILE A 136 3.59 11.97 -0.52
CA ILE A 136 4.77 12.80 -0.41
C ILE A 136 5.99 11.91 -0.64
N ALA A 137 6.08 10.75 0.01
CA ALA A 137 7.18 9.81 -0.17
C ALA A 137 7.32 9.33 -1.64
N ASP A 138 6.22 8.94 -2.29
CA ASP A 138 6.23 8.49 -3.70
C ASP A 138 6.68 9.61 -4.65
N ARG A 139 6.21 10.84 -4.41
CA ARG A 139 6.62 12.03 -5.19
C ARG A 139 8.07 12.43 -4.97
N ARG A 140 8.65 12.18 -3.79
CA ARG A 140 10.06 12.45 -3.51
C ARG A 140 10.99 11.46 -4.19
N VAL A 141 10.53 10.23 -4.42
CA VAL A 141 11.33 9.16 -5.03
C VAL A 141 11.23 9.13 -6.55
N ARG A 142 10.15 9.67 -7.15
CA ARG A 142 10.09 9.90 -8.60
C ARG A 142 10.74 11.24 -8.96
N PRO A 143 12.00 11.31 -9.43
CA PRO A 143 12.34 12.36 -10.37
C PRO A 143 11.47 12.13 -11.61
N ARG A 144 11.05 13.22 -12.25
CA ARG A 144 10.16 13.29 -13.41
C ARG A 144 10.80 12.60 -14.64
N SER A 145 10.90 11.27 -14.65
CA SER A 145 11.29 10.48 -15.84
C SER A 145 10.03 9.86 -16.46
N SER A 146 9.09 10.72 -16.80
CA SER A 146 7.99 10.40 -17.71
C SER A 146 7.87 11.50 -18.77
N ASP A 147 9.01 12.07 -19.16
CA ASP A 147 9.13 12.62 -20.51
C ASP A 147 9.73 11.49 -21.35
N CYS A 148 9.00 11.17 -22.42
CA CYS A 148 9.28 10.08 -23.34
C CYS A 148 10.73 10.12 -23.84
N GLU A 149 11.55 9.12 -23.52
CA GLU A 149 12.69 8.81 -24.36
C GLU A 149 12.50 7.36 -24.84
N PRO A 150 12.07 7.14 -26.11
CA PRO A 150 12.19 5.83 -26.70
C PRO A 150 13.68 5.49 -26.68
N LEU A 151 14.04 4.37 -26.06
CA LEU A 151 15.35 3.75 -26.16
C LEU A 151 15.62 3.47 -27.65
N LEU A 152 16.14 4.47 -28.36
CA LEU A 152 17.06 4.26 -29.46
C LEU A 152 18.28 3.63 -28.80
N ILE A 153 18.27 2.30 -28.70
CA ILE A 153 19.52 1.55 -28.57
C ILE A 153 20.27 1.89 -29.85
N ASP A 154 21.22 2.80 -29.70
CA ASP A 154 22.16 3.19 -30.75
C ASP A 154 22.72 1.93 -31.37
N SER A 155 22.63 1.91 -32.69
CA SER A 155 23.12 0.83 -33.51
C SER A 155 24.60 1.09 -33.72
N SER A 156 25.46 0.71 -32.76
CA SER A 156 26.87 0.50 -33.11
C SER A 156 27.66 -0.47 -32.23
N PRO A 157 28.52 -1.30 -32.85
CA PRO A 157 29.19 -2.42 -32.23
C PRO A 157 30.54 -2.02 -31.60
N ASN A 158 31.01 -2.84 -30.65
CA ASN A 158 32.38 -2.91 -30.11
C ASN A 158 32.85 -1.78 -29.17
N VAL A 159 32.89 -2.07 -27.87
CA VAL A 159 34.06 -1.87 -26.96
C VAL A 159 33.94 -2.95 -25.87
N GLN A 160 34.50 -4.14 -26.11
CA GLN A 160 35.75 -4.67 -25.55
C GLN A 160 35.69 -5.13 -24.09
N LEU A 161 36.04 -6.41 -23.93
CA LEU A 161 36.42 -7.10 -22.71
C LEU A 161 37.55 -6.37 -21.99
N GLU A 162 37.50 -6.25 -20.68
CA GLU A 162 38.69 -6.47 -19.83
C GLU A 162 38.26 -6.89 -18.41
N TYR A 163 38.79 -8.06 -18.05
CA TYR A 163 38.79 -8.87 -16.81
C TYR A 163 38.01 -8.40 -15.57
#